data_AF-A0A0H3AXM4-F1
#
_entry.id   AF-A0A0H3AXM4-F1
#
_cell.length_a   1.000
_cell.length_b   1.000
_cell.length_c   1.000
_cell.angle_alpha   90.00
_cell.angle_beta   90.00
_cell.angle_gamma   90.00
#
_symmetry.space_group_name_H-M   'P 1'
#
loop_
_entity.id
_entity.type
_entity.pdbx_description
1 polymer ?
#
loop_
_entity_poly.entity_id
_entity_poly.type
_entity_poly.pdbx_seq_one_letter_code
_entity_poly.pdbx_strand_id
1 'polypeptide(L)'
;MVKPGINFTDLPKIDVILISHNHYDHLDIRTIKDLWVQDKPKIITPLMHDVIITKHITDAEIVTLGWGESYKEQEIQLNSKSF
;
A
#
# COMPACT_ATOMS: atom_id res chain seq x y z
N MET A 1 -9.16 -3.66 20.60
CA MET A 1 -9.23 -3.67 19.12
C MET A 1 -10.53 -4.33 18.69
N VAL A 2 -11.17 -3.79 17.66
CA VAL A 2 -12.36 -4.39 17.05
C VAL A 2 -11.90 -5.35 15.94
N LYS A 3 -12.66 -6.42 15.68
CA LYS A 3 -12.33 -7.34 14.59
C LYS A 3 -12.50 -6.65 13.23
N PRO A 4 -11.65 -6.94 12.22
CA PRO A 4 -11.89 -6.51 10.85
C PRO A 4 -13.24 -7.00 10.32
N GLY A 5 -13.82 -6.28 9.36
CA GLY A 5 -15.11 -6.61 8.76
C GLY A 5 -15.12 -7.85 7.87
N ILE A 6 -13.95 -8.37 7.50
CA ILE A 6 -13.74 -9.57 6.69
C ILE A 6 -12.52 -10.33 7.26
N ASN A 7 -12.52 -11.66 7.23
CA ASN A 7 -11.32 -12.40 7.60
C ASN A 7 -10.25 -12.22 6.52
N PHE A 8 -8.99 -12.24 6.91
CA PHE A 8 -7.88 -12.07 5.98
C PHE A 8 -7.90 -13.11 4.85
N THR A 9 -8.19 -14.37 5.17
CA THR A 9 -8.26 -15.48 4.21
C THR A 9 -9.43 -15.40 3.24
N ASP A 10 -10.42 -14.55 3.53
CA ASP A 10 -11.60 -14.37 2.69
C ASP A 10 -11.43 -13.18 1.73
N LEU A 11 -10.29 -12.47 1.79
CA LEU A 11 -9.98 -11.39 0.86
C LEU A 11 -9.86 -11.94 -0.57
N PRO A 12 -10.44 -11.27 -1.57
CA PRO A 12 -10.10 -11.55 -2.96
C PRO A 12 -8.64 -11.19 -3.23
N LYS A 13 -8.11 -11.64 -4.36
CA LYS A 13 -6.78 -11.22 -4.83
C LYS A 13 -6.67 -9.69 -4.81
N ILE A 14 -5.62 -9.18 -4.19
CA ILE A 14 -5.30 -7.75 -4.17
C ILE A 14 -4.27 -7.45 -5.26
N ASP A 15 -4.60 -6.53 -6.16
CA ASP A 15 -3.65 -6.09 -7.21
C ASP A 15 -2.85 -4.86 -6.78
N VAL A 16 -3.43 -3.99 -5.94
CA VAL A 16 -2.82 -2.71 -5.51
C VAL A 16 -3.09 -2.44 -4.04
N ILE A 17 -2.07 -1.98 -3.31
CA ILE A 17 -2.17 -1.38 -1.97
C ILE A 17 -1.91 0.11 -2.10
N LEU A 18 -2.83 0.95 -1.61
CA LEU A 18 -2.65 2.40 -1.53
C LEU A 18 -2.48 2.83 -0.07
N ILE A 19 -1.41 3.56 0.21
CA ILE A 19 -1.11 4.11 1.54
C ILE A 19 -1.23 5.63 1.47
N SER A 20 -1.97 6.24 2.40
CA SER A 20 -2.14 7.69 2.44
C SER A 20 -1.06 8.41 3.26
N HIS A 21 -0.66 7.83 4.40
CA HIS A 21 0.37 8.36 5.29
C HIS A 21 0.89 7.30 6.28
N ASN A 22 1.95 7.63 7.02
CA ASN A 22 2.64 6.75 7.97
C ASN A 22 2.18 6.91 9.43
N HIS A 23 0.88 6.69 9.70
CA HIS A 23 0.41 6.46 11.07
C HIS A 23 -0.04 5.00 11.23
N TYR A 24 -0.03 4.48 12.45
CA TYR A 24 -0.30 3.07 12.74
C TYR A 24 -1.72 2.60 12.37
N ASP A 25 -2.67 3.52 12.25
CA ASP A 25 -4.03 3.26 11.76
C ASP A 25 -4.13 3.19 10.22
N HIS A 26 -3.07 3.58 9.50
CA HIS A 26 -3.01 3.62 8.04
C HIS A 26 -1.83 2.84 7.43
N LEU A 27 -0.80 2.49 8.22
CA LEU A 27 0.37 1.75 7.80
C LEU A 27 0.67 0.64 8.81
N ASP A 28 0.24 -0.58 8.46
CA ASP A 28 0.54 -1.80 9.22
C ASP A 28 1.46 -2.71 8.40
N ILE A 29 2.76 -2.71 8.75
CA ILE A 29 3.79 -3.47 8.03
C ILE A 29 3.50 -4.97 7.99
N ARG A 30 2.91 -5.51 9.05
CA ARG A 30 2.60 -6.94 9.11
C ARG A 30 1.56 -7.30 8.05
N THR A 31 0.46 -6.56 7.99
CA THR A 31 -0.60 -6.75 6.99
C THR A 31 -0.08 -6.56 5.57
N ILE A 32 0.74 -5.52 5.33
CA ILE A 32 1.33 -5.28 4.00
C ILE A 32 2.22 -6.46 3.59
N LYS A 33 3.02 -7.01 4.52
CA LYS A 33 3.87 -8.17 4.24
C LYS A 33 3.06 -9.44 3.95
N ASP A 34 2.02 -9.69 4.73
CA ASP A 34 1.16 -10.86 4.53
C ASP A 34 0.44 -10.78 3.17
N LEU A 35 -0.04 -9.59 2.77
CA LEU A 35 -0.62 -9.35 1.45
C LEU A 35 0.42 -9.48 0.32
N TRP A 36 1.66 -9.01 0.54
CA TRP A 36 2.75 -9.18 -0.44
C TRP A 36 3.08 -10.64 -0.71
N VAL A 37 3.16 -11.45 0.35
CA VAL A 37 3.40 -12.89 0.23
C VAL A 37 2.25 -13.57 -0.50
N GLN A 38 1.01 -13.17 -0.25
CA GLN A 38 -0.18 -13.76 -0.88
C GLN A 38 -0.29 -13.42 -2.37
N ASP A 39 -0.27 -12.13 -2.72
CA ASP A 39 -0.72 -11.66 -4.05
C ASP A 39 0.33 -10.86 -4.83
N LYS A 40 1.42 -10.46 -4.18
CA LYS A 40 2.43 -9.52 -4.73
C LYS A 40 1.82 -8.24 -5.35
N PRO A 41 0.94 -7.52 -4.63
CA PRO A 41 0.32 -6.31 -5.14
C PRO A 41 1.35 -5.19 -5.30
N LYS A 42 1.13 -4.32 -6.28
CA LYS A 42 1.86 -3.06 -6.38
C LYS A 42 1.51 -2.17 -5.19
N ILE A 43 2.50 -1.55 -4.58
CA ILE A 43 2.32 -0.66 -3.44
C ILE A 43 2.49 0.79 -3.91
N ILE A 44 1.49 1.62 -3.68
CA ILE A 44 1.50 3.03 -4.03
C ILE A 44 1.44 3.83 -2.73
N THR A 45 2.42 4.68 -2.49
CA THR A 45 2.63 5.33 -1.19
C THR A 45 3.19 6.75 -1.36
N PRO A 46 3.15 7.64 -0.36
CA PRO A 46 3.78 8.94 -0.49
C PRO A 46 5.31 8.82 -0.51
N LEU A 47 5.99 9.87 -1.00
CA LEU A 47 7.46 9.94 -0.97
C LEU A 47 8.04 9.54 0.40
N MET A 48 9.19 8.85 0.38
CA MET A 48 9.97 8.39 1.53
C MET A 48 9.34 7.28 2.39
N HIS A 49 8.10 6.86 2.14
CA HIS A 49 7.45 5.78 2.89
C HIS A 49 7.93 4.39 2.43
N ASP A 50 8.36 4.30 1.17
CA ASP A 50 9.00 3.14 0.56
C ASP A 50 10.21 2.63 1.37
N VAL A 51 10.99 3.52 1.98
CA VAL A 51 12.13 3.17 2.83
C VAL A 51 11.71 2.33 4.05
N ILE A 52 10.49 2.54 4.57
CA ILE A 52 9.96 1.76 5.69
C ILE A 52 9.56 0.37 5.20
N ILE A 53 8.87 0.31 4.05
CA ILE A 53 8.34 -0.93 3.49
C ILE A 53 9.47 -1.85 3.01
N THR A 54 10.44 -1.31 2.27
CA THR A 54 11.59 -2.05 1.72
C THR A 54 12.50 -2.66 2.79
N LYS A 55 12.51 -2.11 4.02
CA LYS A 55 13.20 -2.74 5.17
C LYS A 55 12.60 -4.08 5.58
N HIS A 56 11.34 -4.31 5.28
CA HIS A 56 10.61 -5.52 5.67
C HIS A 56 10.23 -6.42 4.48
N ILE A 57 10.18 -5.84 3.28
CA ILE A 57 9.79 -6.47 2.02
C ILE A 57 10.73 -5.97 0.92
N THR A 58 11.89 -6.61 0.79
CA THR A 58 13.01 -6.10 -0.03
C THR A 58 12.74 -6.13 -1.53
N ASP A 59 11.82 -6.98 -1.99
CA ASP A 59 11.46 -7.17 -3.39
C ASP A 59 10.10 -6.56 -3.76
N ALA A 60 9.51 -5.75 -2.87
CA ALA A 60 8.23 -5.09 -3.11
C ALA A 60 8.28 -4.18 -4.36
N GLU A 61 7.27 -4.28 -5.21
CA GLU A 61 7.06 -3.31 -6.29
C GLU A 61 6.37 -2.06 -5.71
N ILE A 62 7.10 -0.95 -5.63
CA ILE A 62 6.63 0.29 -4.98
C ILE A 62 6.69 1.47 -5.95
N VAL A 63 5.61 2.26 -5.97
CA VAL A 63 5.53 3.57 -6.60
C VAL A 63 5.35 4.62 -5.52
N THR A 64 6.24 5.60 -5.48
CA THR A 64 6.11 6.75 -4.58
C THR A 64 5.55 7.96 -5.31
N LEU A 65 4.59 8.66 -4.72
CA LEU A 65 4.03 9.89 -5.27
C LEU A 65 4.23 11.08 -4.32
N GLY A 66 4.80 12.16 -4.85
CA GLY A 66 4.81 13.48 -4.26
C GLY A 66 3.50 14.21 -4.46
N TRP A 67 3.32 15.33 -3.76
CA TRP A 67 2.14 16.17 -3.93
C TRP A 67 2.07 16.72 -5.36
N GLY A 68 0.88 16.68 -5.97
CA GLY A 68 0.65 17.11 -7.35
C GLY A 68 1.02 16.06 -8.40
N GLU A 69 1.67 14.97 -8.00
CA GLU A 69 1.98 13.87 -8.91
C GLU A 69 0.77 12.95 -9.12
N SER A 70 0.79 12.25 -10.24
CA SER A 70 -0.26 11.30 -10.62
C SER A 70 0.35 10.02 -11.14
N TYR A 71 -0.34 8.90 -10.90
CA TYR A 71 0.03 7.59 -11.41
C TYR A 71 -1.18 6.91 -12.01
N LYS A 72 -0.97 6.20 -13.12
CA LYS A 72 -1.99 5.40 -13.76
C LYS A 72 -1.62 3.93 -13.64
N GLU A 73 -2.50 3.16 -12.99
CA GLU A 73 -2.41 1.70 -12.89
C GLU A 73 -3.61 1.11 -13.64
N GLN A 74 -3.36 0.43 -14.75
CA GLN A 74 -4.41 -0.09 -15.63
C GLN A 74 -5.44 1.01 -15.99
N GLU A 75 -6.70 0.83 -15.59
CA GLU A 75 -7.80 1.76 -15.84
C GLU A 75 -7.99 2.81 -14.72
N ILE A 76 -7.20 2.75 -13.64
CA ILE A 76 -7.33 3.61 -12.46
C ILE A 76 -6.25 4.71 -12.49
N GLN A 77 -6.67 5.96 -12.24
CA GLN A 77 -5.75 7.08 -12.03
C GLN A 77 -5.78 7.55 -10.58
N LEU A 78 -4.59 7.64 -9.98
CA LEU A 78 -4.35 8.15 -8.64
C LEU A 78 -3.72 9.53 -8.73
N ASN A 79 -4.25 10.48 -7.97
CA ASN A 79 -3.74 11.86 -7.92
C ASN A 79 -3.40 12.18 -6.47
N SER A 80 -2.13 12.48 -6.20
CA SER A 80 -1.68 12.87 -4.86
C SER A 80 -1.91 14.37 -4.66
N LYS A 81 -2.58 14.76 -3.57
CA LYS A 81 -2.93 16.16 -3.29
C LYS A 81 -2.69 16.51 -1.84
N SER A 82 -2.01 17.63 -1.60
CA SER A 82 -1.98 18.27 -0.28
C SER A 82 -3.35 18.87 0.02
N PHE A 83 -3.69 18.93 1.31
CA PHE A 83 -4.74 19.80 1.83
C PHE A 83 -4.33 21.26 1.75
#